data_AF-A0A7J6S4P4-F1
#
_entry.id   AF-A0A7J6S4P4-F1
#
_cell.length_a   1.000
_cell.length_b   1.000
_cell.length_c   1.000
_cell.angle_alpha   90.00
_cell.angle_beta   90.00
_cell.angle_gamma   90.00
#
_symmetry.space_group_name_H-M   'P 1'
#
loop_
_entity.id
_entity.type
_entity.pdbx_description
1 polymer ?
#
loop_
_entity_poly.entity_id
_entity_poly.type
_entity_poly.pdbx_seq_one_letter_code
_entity_poly.pdbx_strand_id
1 'polypeptide(L)'
;MSTSVHFFSLCTLGLVLSLSGRAIADGHVEFYKEVQFPWAIKEVPECSSSTLCPEKANYTWEYYFDYLLNKGVRNFLLGGYVISGSKIVQQVPFYPQWDKGRFAALSKRVRAMGGKLLAEL
;
A
#
# COMPACT_ATOMS: atom_id res chain seq x y z
N MET A 1 18.92 53.64 30.71
CA MET A 1 17.63 53.58 31.44
C MET A 1 17.06 52.19 31.28
N SER A 2 16.87 51.52 32.41
CA SER A 2 16.32 50.18 32.58
C SER A 2 14.80 50.25 32.64
N THR A 3 14.08 49.24 32.14
CA THR A 3 12.78 48.76 32.66
C THR A 3 12.42 47.37 32.10
N SER A 4 12.33 46.41 33.03
CA SER A 4 11.46 45.20 33.15
C SER A 4 11.38 44.21 31.97
N VAL A 5 11.78 42.93 32.02
CA VAL A 5 11.62 41.77 32.95
C VAL A 5 10.17 41.31 33.19
N HIS A 6 9.76 40.16 32.61
CA HIS A 6 9.43 38.87 33.29
C HIS A 6 8.51 37.93 32.47
N PHE A 7 8.96 36.67 32.33
CA PHE A 7 8.26 35.38 32.45
C PHE A 7 7.01 35.07 31.58
N PHE A 8 7.02 33.94 30.85
CA PHE A 8 6.56 32.65 31.37
C PHE A 8 6.86 31.52 30.36
N SER A 9 7.57 30.51 30.87
CA SER A 9 7.61 29.15 30.35
C SER A 9 6.20 28.58 30.27
N LEU A 10 5.83 27.97 29.15
CA LEU A 10 4.82 26.91 29.13
C LEU A 10 5.18 25.84 28.11
N CYS A 11 5.60 24.73 28.69
CA CYS A 11 5.71 23.41 28.14
C CYS A 11 4.31 22.91 27.71
N THR A 12 4.16 22.49 26.46
CA THR A 12 3.18 21.48 26.03
C THR A 12 3.88 20.66 24.96
N LEU A 13 4.54 19.55 25.29
CA LEU A 13 3.93 18.22 25.48
C LEU A 13 2.87 17.92 24.41
N GLY A 14 3.34 17.65 23.20
CA GLY A 14 2.64 16.88 22.19
C GLY A 14 3.29 15.50 22.09
N LEU A 15 2.95 14.63 23.04
CA LEU A 15 3.39 13.25 23.14
C LEU A 15 2.64 12.38 22.12
N VAL A 16 3.42 11.67 21.29
CA VAL A 16 3.17 10.31 20.75
C VAL A 16 2.06 10.15 19.70
N LEU A 17 2.49 9.76 18.49
CA LEU A 17 2.30 8.36 18.05
C LEU A 17 3.46 7.95 17.16
N SER A 18 4.32 7.13 17.74
CA SER A 18 5.31 6.28 17.09
C SER A 18 4.63 5.47 15.98
N LEU A 19 4.70 5.93 14.73
CA LEU A 19 4.90 5.01 13.63
C LEU A 19 6.39 4.75 13.60
N SER A 20 6.75 3.57 14.10
CA SER A 20 8.08 2.99 13.99
C SER A 20 8.42 2.72 12.52
N GLY A 21 8.53 3.76 11.71
CA GLY A 21 9.40 3.77 10.56
C GLY A 21 10.81 4.00 11.06
N ARG A 22 11.38 3.03 11.79
CA ARG A 22 12.84 2.97 11.89
C ARG A 22 13.32 2.90 10.45
N ALA A 23 13.93 3.98 9.97
CA ALA A 23 14.80 3.92 8.82
C ALA A 23 15.80 2.79 9.11
N ILE A 24 15.63 1.65 8.44
CA ILE A 24 16.60 0.56 8.49
C ILE A 24 17.83 1.09 7.76
N ALA A 25 18.92 1.20 8.49
CA ALA A 25 20.20 1.70 8.00
C ALA A 25 20.75 0.80 6.86
N ASP A 26 21.20 1.47 5.79
CA ASP A 26 22.17 1.05 4.77
C ASP A 26 22.23 -0.43 4.36
N GLY A 27 21.14 -0.84 3.73
CA GLY A 27 21.08 -1.79 2.63
C GLY A 27 19.76 -1.49 1.93
N HIS A 28 19.74 -1.30 0.61
CA HIS A 28 18.54 -0.90 -0.15
C HIS A 28 17.43 -1.97 -0.09
N VAL A 29 16.75 -2.10 1.04
CA VAL A 29 15.64 -3.04 1.21
C VAL A 29 14.40 -2.40 0.59
N GLU A 30 13.91 -3.03 -0.47
CA GLU A 30 12.65 -2.67 -1.11
C GLU A 30 11.50 -3.50 -0.51
N PHE A 31 10.52 -2.83 0.07
CA PHE A 31 9.29 -3.46 0.51
C PHE A 31 8.32 -3.57 -0.66
N TYR A 32 7.60 -4.69 -0.74
CA TYR A 32 6.53 -4.93 -1.72
C TYR A 32 5.24 -5.27 -0.97
N LYS A 33 4.15 -4.59 -1.32
CA LYS A 33 2.81 -5.03 -0.90
C LYS A 33 2.38 -6.17 -1.80
N GLU A 34 2.36 -7.37 -1.24
CA GLU A 34 1.80 -8.53 -1.90
C GLU A 34 0.28 -8.40 -2.01
N VAL A 35 -0.21 -8.72 -3.21
CA VAL A 35 -1.63 -8.84 -3.54
C VAL A 35 -1.79 -10.16 -4.27
N GLN A 36 -2.24 -11.19 -3.58
CA GLN A 36 -2.19 -12.58 -4.04
C GLN A 36 -3.16 -12.85 -5.22
N PHE A 37 -4.33 -12.21 -5.20
CA PHE A 37 -5.40 -12.47 -6.17
C PHE A 37 -5.99 -11.15 -6.72
N PRO A 38 -5.17 -10.32 -7.38
CA PRO A 38 -5.61 -9.01 -7.86
C PRO A 38 -6.77 -9.17 -8.84
N TRP A 39 -7.80 -8.35 -8.68
CA TRP A 39 -9.06 -8.39 -9.43
C TRP A 39 -9.95 -9.63 -9.21
N ALA A 40 -9.54 -10.59 -8.40
CA ALA A 40 -10.27 -11.83 -8.17
C ALA A 40 -10.84 -11.96 -6.74
N ILE A 41 -9.99 -11.91 -5.71
CA ILE A 41 -10.41 -11.97 -4.30
C ILE A 41 -10.06 -10.66 -3.62
N LYS A 42 -11.09 -9.91 -3.21
CA LYS A 42 -10.89 -8.65 -2.49
C LYS A 42 -10.29 -8.95 -1.11
N GLU A 43 -9.05 -8.51 -0.88
CA GLU A 43 -8.47 -8.46 0.47
C GLU A 43 -9.32 -7.52 1.32
N VAL A 44 -9.80 -7.97 2.48
CA VAL A 44 -10.46 -7.06 3.42
C VAL A 44 -9.37 -6.50 4.34
N PRO A 45 -9.27 -5.18 4.54
CA PRO A 45 -8.33 -4.64 5.51
C PRO A 45 -8.60 -5.27 6.88
N GLU A 46 -7.55 -5.68 7.58
CA GLU A 46 -7.68 -6.15 8.95
C GLU A 46 -8.08 -4.96 9.82
N CYS A 47 -9.37 -4.88 10.16
CA CYS A 47 -9.95 -3.79 10.93
C CYS A 47 -10.26 -4.26 12.35
N SER A 48 -9.64 -3.64 13.35
CA SER A 48 -9.98 -3.82 14.77
C SER A 48 -11.22 -3.02 15.21
N SER A 49 -11.73 -2.11 14.38
CA SER A 49 -12.87 -1.24 14.70
C SER A 49 -13.78 -1.01 13.50
N SER A 50 -15.09 -1.13 13.71
CA SER A 50 -16.14 -0.87 12.71
C SER A 50 -16.23 0.59 12.28
N THR A 51 -15.72 1.54 13.08
CA THR A 51 -15.71 2.98 12.76
C THR A 51 -14.52 3.39 11.88
N LEU A 52 -13.42 2.61 11.91
CA LEU A 52 -12.24 2.80 11.07
C LEU A 52 -12.34 2.03 9.74
N CYS A 53 -13.40 1.26 9.57
CA CYS A 53 -13.66 0.46 8.40
C CYS A 53 -14.72 1.20 7.56
N PRO A 54 -14.32 2.11 6.65
CA PRO A 54 -15.28 2.77 5.78
C PRO A 54 -16.04 1.70 5.03
N GLU A 55 -17.37 1.75 5.17
CA GLU A 55 -18.27 0.69 4.76
C GLU A 55 -18.03 0.27 3.31
N LYS A 56 -18.14 -1.05 3.12
CA LYS A 56 -17.87 -1.88 1.94
C LYS A 56 -18.48 -1.40 0.61
N ALA A 57 -19.27 -0.32 0.59
CA ALA A 57 -20.06 0.14 -0.55
C ALA A 57 -19.20 0.61 -1.75
N ASN A 58 -18.03 1.22 -1.52
CA ASN A 58 -17.14 1.71 -2.57
C ASN A 58 -15.85 0.90 -2.72
N TYR A 59 -15.81 -0.32 -2.17
CA TYR A 59 -14.61 -1.15 -2.16
C TYR A 59 -14.38 -1.83 -3.52
N THR A 60 -13.96 -1.05 -4.52
CA THR A 60 -13.46 -1.53 -5.81
C THR A 60 -11.97 -1.80 -5.74
N TRP A 61 -11.43 -2.55 -6.71
CA TRP A 61 -9.98 -2.76 -6.81
C TRP A 61 -9.24 -1.47 -7.08
N GLU A 62 -9.83 -0.58 -7.88
CA GLU A 62 -9.30 0.74 -8.17
C GLU A 62 -9.20 1.57 -6.88
N TYR A 63 -10.27 1.57 -6.08
CA TYR A 63 -10.28 2.23 -4.77
C TYR A 63 -9.22 1.64 -3.84
N TYR A 64 -9.07 0.31 -3.78
CA TYR A 64 -8.06 -0.34 -2.95
C TYR A 64 -6.63 0.05 -3.36
N PHE A 65 -6.31 0.01 -4.65
CA PHE A 65 -5.01 0.42 -5.13
C PHE A 65 -4.76 1.91 -4.90
N ASP A 66 -5.74 2.78 -5.14
CA ASP A 66 -5.61 4.21 -4.84
C ASP A 66 -5.41 4.47 -3.35
N TYR A 67 -6.12 3.72 -2.48
CA TYR A 67 -5.91 3.78 -1.03
C TYR A 67 -4.47 3.41 -0.66
N LEU A 68 -3.93 2.30 -1.18
CA LEU A 68 -2.55 1.87 -0.90
C LEU A 68 -1.53 2.90 -1.42
N LEU A 69 -1.70 3.40 -2.64
CA LEU A 69 -0.85 4.44 -3.23
C LEU A 69 -0.86 5.71 -2.37
N ASN A 70 -2.05 6.16 -1.92
CA ASN A 70 -2.21 7.31 -1.04
C ASN A 70 -1.56 7.12 0.35
N LYS A 71 -1.41 5.87 0.80
CA LYS A 71 -0.65 5.52 2.02
C LYS A 71 0.86 5.40 1.80
N GLY A 72 1.34 5.67 0.58
CA GLY A 72 2.77 5.65 0.23
C GLY A 72 3.28 4.29 -0.22
N VAL A 73 2.41 3.29 -0.39
CA VAL A 73 2.81 2.02 -1.00
C VAL A 73 3.10 2.27 -2.47
N ARG A 74 4.35 2.03 -2.88
CA ARG A 74 4.81 2.27 -4.26
C ARG A 74 5.19 0.99 -5.00
N ASN A 75 5.42 -0.10 -4.29
CA ASN A 75 5.87 -1.36 -4.86
C ASN A 75 4.86 -2.45 -4.57
N PHE A 76 4.48 -3.22 -5.59
CA PHE A 76 3.53 -4.31 -5.46
C PHE A 76 4.08 -5.60 -6.04
N LEU A 77 3.77 -6.72 -5.38
CA LEU A 77 3.95 -8.07 -5.88
C LEU A 77 2.55 -8.62 -6.16
N LEU A 78 2.24 -8.89 -7.42
CA LEU A 78 0.91 -9.26 -7.87
C LEU A 78 0.87 -10.76 -8.19
N GLY A 79 0.00 -11.50 -7.50
CA GLY A 79 -0.11 -12.94 -7.65
C GLY A 79 -1.01 -13.40 -8.78
N GLY A 80 -1.14 -14.73 -8.86
CA GLY A 80 -1.99 -15.43 -9.81
C GLY A 80 -1.27 -16.03 -11.01
N TYR A 81 0.07 -16.03 -11.06
CA TYR A 81 0.82 -16.84 -12.02
C TYR A 81 1.35 -18.12 -11.38
N VAL A 82 1.50 -19.16 -12.21
CA VAL A 82 2.09 -20.45 -11.85
C VAL A 82 2.93 -20.97 -13.01
N ILE A 83 3.90 -21.83 -12.70
CA ILE A 83 4.62 -22.62 -13.71
C ILE A 83 3.76 -23.85 -14.07
N SER A 84 3.36 -23.95 -15.34
CA SER A 84 2.66 -25.11 -15.87
C SER A 84 3.43 -25.67 -17.07
N GLY A 85 4.02 -26.85 -16.88
CA GLY A 85 4.94 -27.44 -17.86
C GLY A 85 6.15 -26.51 -18.09
N SER A 86 6.33 -26.07 -19.35
CA SER A 86 7.39 -25.14 -19.75
C SER A 86 6.94 -23.68 -19.87
N LYS A 87 5.74 -23.34 -19.38
CA LYS A 87 5.15 -22.01 -19.54
C LYS A 87 4.79 -21.40 -18.18
N ILE A 88 5.00 -20.09 -18.07
CA ILE A 88 4.36 -19.29 -17.03
C ILE A 88 2.96 -18.97 -17.51
N VAL A 89 1.96 -19.42 -16.75
CA VAL A 89 0.55 -19.21 -17.06
C VAL A 89 -0.12 -18.57 -15.87
N GLN A 90 -1.15 -17.78 -16.13
CA GLN A 90 -2.03 -17.37 -15.06
C GLN A 90 -2.76 -18.63 -14.54
N GLN A 91 -2.95 -18.76 -13.22
CA GLN A 91 -3.56 -19.91 -12.56
C GLN A 91 -5.07 -20.02 -12.85
N VAL A 92 -5.38 -20.23 -14.13
CA VAL A 92 -6.69 -20.63 -14.64
C VAL A 92 -6.86 -22.11 -14.27
N PRO A 93 -7.98 -22.55 -13.66
CA PRO A 93 -9.33 -21.97 -13.70
C PRO A 93 -9.76 -21.23 -12.42
N PHE A 94 -8.89 -21.10 -11.42
CA PHE A 94 -9.29 -20.60 -10.11
C PHE A 94 -9.58 -19.11 -10.12
N TYR A 95 -8.90 -18.34 -10.97
CA TYR A 95 -9.03 -16.89 -11.03
C TYR A 95 -9.11 -16.35 -12.45
N PRO A 96 -9.91 -15.29 -12.69
CA PRO A 96 -9.96 -14.61 -13.98
C PRO A 96 -8.58 -14.05 -14.34
N GLN A 97 -8.34 -13.91 -15.64
CA GLN A 97 -7.13 -13.24 -16.11
C GLN A 97 -7.07 -11.79 -15.62
N TRP A 98 -5.87 -11.25 -15.50
CA TRP A 98 -5.73 -9.82 -15.20
C TRP A 98 -6.39 -9.01 -16.30
N ASP A 99 -7.27 -8.08 -15.91
CA ASP A 99 -7.81 -7.12 -16.85
C ASP A 99 -6.66 -6.23 -17.36
N LYS A 100 -6.38 -6.32 -18.66
CA LYS A 100 -5.26 -5.60 -19.28
C LYS A 100 -5.37 -4.09 -19.10
N GLY A 101 -6.58 -3.54 -19.15
CA GLY A 101 -6.82 -2.11 -18.98
C GLY A 101 -6.55 -1.66 -17.55
N ARG A 102 -7.06 -2.40 -16.56
CA ARG A 102 -6.84 -2.12 -15.13
C ARG A 102 -5.38 -2.28 -14.75
N PHE A 103 -4.70 -3.32 -15.24
CA PHE A 103 -3.26 -3.51 -15.04
C PHE A 103 -2.46 -2.34 -15.62
N ALA A 104 -2.76 -1.93 -16.86
CA ALA A 104 -2.08 -0.79 -17.48
C ALA A 104 -2.30 0.52 -16.70
N ALA A 105 -3.52 0.75 -16.20
CA ALA A 105 -3.84 1.92 -15.38
C ALA A 105 -3.11 1.91 -14.02
N LEU A 106 -3.03 0.77 -13.35
CA LEU A 106 -2.24 0.61 -12.13
C LEU A 106 -0.74 0.85 -12.42
N SER A 107 -0.21 0.21 -13.46
CA SER A 107 1.19 0.34 -13.88
C SER A 107 1.59 1.80 -14.14
N LYS A 108 0.73 2.57 -14.81
CA LYS A 108 0.97 4.01 -15.05
C LYS A 108 1.08 4.79 -13.74
N ARG A 109 0.16 4.57 -12.79
CA ARG A 109 0.16 5.26 -11.48
C ARG A 109 1.37 4.88 -10.64
N VAL A 110 1.70 3.58 -10.56
CA VAL A 110 2.87 3.07 -9.84
C VAL A 110 4.17 3.66 -10.39
N ARG A 111 4.33 3.66 -11.71
CA ARG A 111 5.52 4.24 -12.37
C ARG A 111 5.64 5.74 -12.16
N ALA A 112 4.53 6.47 -12.15
CA ALA A 112 4.53 7.91 -11.87
C ALA A 112 5.04 8.25 -10.45
N MET A 113 4.96 7.30 -9.51
CA MET A 113 5.50 7.42 -8.15
C MET A 113 6.92 6.84 -7.99
N GLY A 114 7.57 6.43 -9.09
CA GLY A 114 8.88 5.77 -9.05
C GLY A 114 8.84 4.36 -8.45
N GLY A 115 7.66 3.73 -8.47
CA GLY A 115 7.43 2.40 -7.91
C GLY A 115 7.59 1.25 -8.91
N LYS A 116 7.47 0.01 -8.41
CA LYS A 116 7.63 -1.23 -9.19
C LYS A 116 6.40 -2.14 -9.07
N LEU A 117 6.08 -2.82 -10.16
CA LEU A 117 5.14 -3.93 -10.18
C LEU A 117 5.91 -5.21 -10.53
N LEU A 118 5.84 -6.20 -9.67
CA LEU A 118 6.34 -7.55 -9.90
C LEU A 118 5.15 -8.51 -10.00
N ALA A 119 5.35 -9.62 -10.71
CA ALA A 119 4.43 -10.75 -10.68
C ALA A 119 5.01 -11.82 -9.75
N GLU A 120 4.18 -12.36 -8.85
CA GLU A 120 4.47 -13.57 -8.09
C GLU A 120 4.39 -14.78 -9.02
N LEU A 121 5.26 -15.77 -8.84
CA LEU A 121 5.32 -16.99 -9.65
C LEU A 121 5.25 -18.24 -8.78
#